data_AF-A0A958FJM6-F1
#
_entry.id   AF-A0A958FJM6-F1
#
_cell.length_a   1.000
_cell.length_b   1.000
_cell.length_c   1.000
_cell.angle_alpha   90.00
_cell.angle_beta   90.00
_cell.angle_gamma   90.00
#
_symmetry.space_group_name_H-M   'P 1'
#
loop_
_entity.id
_entity.type
_entity.pdbx_description
1 polymer ?
#
loop_
_entity_poly.entity_id
_entity_poly.type
_entity_poly.pdbx_seq_one_letter_code
_entity_poly.pdbx_strand_id
1 'polypeptide(L)'
;FPLSVVWALIHIEQVFSGWRWPYRWMAQAVEMARQYARPIAWVLIIYAVILGMYTGILLSAFNARPVWNSAILGPLFLVSGLSTGVALNLLISKSEAEKHLLSRIDIMAIAVELFLIIHLFMGFLASTQIHIEAAGLFLGGPYTAGFWIFVVALGLVIPALLEFLELKGRVLATRIPALLVLAGGLILRFIIVDAGQMSHWTF
;
A
#
# COMPACT_ATOMS: atom_id res chain seq x y z
N PHE A 1 -7.79 -8.73 -14.28
CA PHE A 1 -7.49 -7.82 -15.41
C PHE A 1 -8.71 -7.46 -16.27
N PRO A 2 -9.57 -8.38 -16.77
CA PRO A 2 -10.67 -7.97 -17.65
C PRO A 2 -11.72 -7.08 -16.96
N LEU A 3 -12.05 -7.34 -15.68
CA LEU A 3 -13.02 -6.54 -14.94
C LEU A 3 -12.57 -5.10 -14.64
N SER A 4 -11.26 -4.86 -14.47
CA SER A 4 -10.74 -3.50 -14.25
C SER A 4 -10.82 -2.66 -15.52
N VAL A 5 -10.65 -3.29 -16.68
CA VAL A 5 -10.90 -2.64 -17.98
C VAL A 5 -12.39 -2.30 -18.12
N VAL A 6 -13.28 -3.24 -17.82
CA VAL A 6 -14.74 -2.98 -17.83
C VAL A 6 -15.10 -1.82 -16.88
N TRP A 7 -14.53 -1.80 -15.68
CA TRP A 7 -14.73 -0.71 -14.72
C TRP A 7 -14.29 0.65 -15.27
N ALA A 8 -13.11 0.71 -15.90
CA ALA A 8 -12.62 1.93 -16.54
C ALA A 8 -13.52 2.38 -17.69
N LEU A 9 -14.00 1.44 -18.53
CA LEU A 9 -14.89 1.75 -19.65
C LEU A 9 -16.24 2.32 -19.19
N ILE A 10 -16.80 1.83 -18.08
CA ILE A 10 -18.06 2.35 -17.51
C ILE A 10 -17.92 3.82 -17.06
N HIS A 11 -16.71 4.24 -16.66
CA HIS A 11 -16.45 5.58 -16.12
C HIS A 11 -15.71 6.50 -17.11
N ILE A 12 -15.43 6.03 -18.34
CA ILE A 12 -14.63 6.79 -19.32
C ILE A 12 -15.25 8.15 -19.67
N GLU A 13 -16.59 8.23 -19.72
CA GLU A 13 -17.33 9.46 -20.01
C GLU A 13 -17.27 10.48 -18.86
N GLN A 14 -17.03 10.02 -17.63
CA GLN A 14 -16.83 10.91 -16.47
C GLN A 14 -15.43 11.52 -16.48
N VAL A 15 -14.43 10.78 -16.98
CA VAL A 15 -13.05 11.25 -17.12
C VAL A 15 -12.89 12.12 -18.36
N PHE A 16 -13.49 11.70 -19.47
CA PHE A 16 -13.46 12.37 -20.77
C PHE A 16 -14.87 12.75 -21.20
N SER A 17 -15.34 13.93 -20.78
CA SER A 17 -16.70 14.42 -21.05
C SER A 17 -17.08 14.54 -22.53
N GLY A 18 -16.09 14.58 -23.43
CA GLY A 18 -16.29 14.59 -24.88
C GLY A 18 -16.24 13.22 -25.55
N TRP A 19 -16.11 12.12 -24.78
CA TRP A 19 -15.97 10.78 -25.34
C TRP A 19 -17.24 10.34 -26.08
N ARG A 20 -17.07 9.81 -27.29
CA ARG A 20 -18.16 9.24 -28.09
C ARG A 20 -17.75 7.86 -28.56
N TRP A 21 -18.59 6.87 -28.28
CA TRP A 21 -18.34 5.51 -28.73
C TRP A 21 -18.41 5.42 -30.25
N PRO A 22 -17.41 4.82 -30.92
CA PRO A 22 -17.38 4.73 -32.37
C PRO A 22 -18.50 3.83 -32.92
N TYR A 23 -18.95 2.85 -32.13
CA TYR A 23 -20.02 1.93 -32.50
C TYR A 23 -21.14 1.86 -31.45
N ARG A 24 -22.39 1.76 -31.90
CA ARG A 24 -23.57 1.69 -31.03
C ARG A 24 -23.58 0.48 -30.10
N TRP A 25 -23.09 -0.67 -30.58
CA TRP A 25 -23.04 -1.89 -29.78
C TRP A 25 -22.07 -1.75 -28.59
N MET A 26 -21.00 -0.96 -28.71
CA MET A 26 -20.08 -0.68 -27.60
C MET A 26 -20.76 0.14 -26.51
N ALA A 27 -21.49 1.19 -26.90
CA ALA A 27 -22.25 2.02 -25.96
C ALA A 27 -23.32 1.17 -25.22
N GLN A 28 -24.03 0.31 -25.94
CA GLN A 28 -25.00 -0.62 -25.34
C GLN A 28 -24.34 -1.61 -24.37
N ALA A 29 -23.19 -2.17 -24.74
CA ALA A 29 -22.45 -3.09 -23.86
C ALA A 29 -21.95 -2.42 -22.58
N VAL A 30 -21.47 -1.18 -22.67
CA VAL A 30 -21.03 -0.40 -21.50
C VAL A 30 -22.20 -0.04 -20.60
N GLU A 31 -23.34 0.35 -21.16
CA GLU A 31 -24.54 0.66 -20.38
C GLU A 31 -25.12 -0.59 -19.70
N MET A 32 -25.09 -1.74 -20.37
CA MET A 32 -25.43 -3.02 -19.75
C MET A 32 -24.46 -3.36 -18.60
N ALA A 33 -23.16 -3.13 -18.79
CA ALA A 33 -22.16 -3.34 -17.74
C ALA A 33 -22.33 -2.36 -16.55
N ARG A 34 -22.81 -1.14 -16.80
CA ARG A 34 -23.11 -0.13 -15.76
C ARG A 34 -24.16 -0.64 -14.77
N GLN A 35 -25.12 -1.45 -15.21
CA GLN A 35 -26.13 -2.08 -14.33
C GLN A 35 -25.49 -2.99 -13.28
N TYR A 36 -24.33 -3.58 -13.61
CA TYR A 36 -23.56 -4.46 -12.73
C TYR A 36 -22.39 -3.77 -12.02
N ALA A 37 -22.33 -2.43 -12.04
CA ALA A 37 -21.21 -1.69 -11.46
C ALA A 37 -20.97 -2.05 -9.98
N ARG A 38 -22.02 -2.17 -9.16
CA ARG A 38 -21.89 -2.55 -7.73
C ARG A 38 -21.29 -3.96 -7.54
N PRO A 39 -21.83 -5.03 -8.16
CA PRO A 39 -21.18 -6.34 -8.13
C PRO A 39 -19.74 -6.33 -8.64
N ILE A 40 -19.48 -5.64 -9.75
CA ILE A 40 -18.13 -5.53 -10.34
C ILE A 40 -17.16 -4.88 -9.34
N ALA A 41 -17.58 -3.80 -8.66
CA ALA A 41 -16.78 -3.13 -7.64
C ALA A 41 -16.41 -4.07 -6.48
N TRP A 42 -17.38 -4.84 -5.96
CA TRP A 42 -17.11 -5.81 -4.90
C TRP A 42 -16.12 -6.89 -5.32
N VAL A 43 -16.28 -7.43 -6.53
CA VAL A 43 -15.36 -8.43 -7.08
C VAL A 43 -13.96 -7.84 -7.25
N LEU A 44 -13.85 -6.59 -7.72
CA LEU A 44 -12.57 -5.90 -7.84
C LEU A 44 -11.89 -5.66 -6.50
N ILE A 45 -12.65 -5.29 -5.45
CA ILE A 45 -12.11 -5.14 -4.09
C ILE A 45 -11.54 -6.48 -3.60
N ILE A 46 -12.26 -7.58 -3.76
CA ILE A 46 -11.79 -8.91 -3.37
C ILE A 46 -10.49 -9.26 -4.13
N TYR A 47 -10.46 -9.06 -5.45
CA TYR A 47 -9.24 -9.32 -6.23
C TYR A 47 -8.09 -8.41 -5.85
N ALA A 48 -8.34 -7.14 -5.53
CA ALA A 48 -7.32 -6.21 -5.09
C ALA A 48 -6.71 -6.63 -3.74
N VAL A 49 -7.53 -7.11 -2.80
CA VAL A 49 -7.07 -7.65 -1.51
C VAL A 49 -6.18 -8.87 -1.73
N ILE A 50 -6.64 -9.85 -2.53
CA ILE A 50 -5.88 -11.07 -2.83
C ILE A 50 -4.54 -10.70 -3.51
N LEU A 51 -4.58 -9.85 -4.52
CA LEU A 51 -3.38 -9.43 -5.27
C LEU A 51 -2.41 -8.64 -4.39
N GLY A 52 -2.92 -7.75 -3.53
CA GLY A 52 -2.11 -6.95 -2.62
C GLY A 52 -1.37 -7.81 -1.59
N MET A 53 -2.04 -8.84 -1.06
CA MET A 53 -1.43 -9.77 -0.11
C MET A 53 -0.50 -10.80 -0.77
N TYR A 54 -0.74 -11.13 -2.05
CA TYR A 54 -0.07 -12.22 -2.75
C TYR A 54 1.45 -12.18 -2.63
N THR A 55 2.07 -11.01 -2.84
CA THR A 55 3.52 -10.87 -2.75
C THR A 55 4.03 -11.17 -1.33
N GLY A 56 3.36 -10.64 -0.31
CA GLY A 56 3.72 -10.90 1.10
C GLY A 56 3.55 -12.37 1.48
N ILE A 57 2.48 -13.02 1.01
CA ILE A 57 2.25 -14.45 1.24
C ILE A 57 3.32 -15.30 0.55
N LEU A 58 3.67 -14.99 -0.69
CA LEU A 58 4.72 -15.69 -1.42
C LEU A 58 6.07 -15.61 -0.69
N LEU A 59 6.44 -14.43 -0.21
CA LEU A 59 7.64 -14.27 0.62
C LEU A 59 7.52 -15.13 1.88
N SER A 60 6.37 -15.10 2.56
CA SER A 60 6.16 -15.87 3.80
C SER A 60 6.29 -17.38 3.68
N ALA A 61 6.10 -17.92 2.48
CA ALA A 61 6.24 -19.35 2.21
C ALA A 61 7.71 -19.83 2.27
N PHE A 62 8.70 -18.94 2.23
CA PHE A 62 10.11 -19.30 2.34
C PHE A 62 10.55 -19.48 3.81
N ASN A 63 10.19 -20.61 4.40
CA ASN A 63 10.52 -20.96 5.80
C ASN A 63 12.02 -20.84 6.15
N ALA A 64 12.89 -21.07 5.18
CA ALA A 64 14.35 -20.98 5.35
C ALA A 64 14.88 -19.52 5.48
N ARG A 65 14.00 -18.52 5.53
CA ARG A 65 14.37 -17.09 5.57
C ARG A 65 13.55 -16.40 6.68
N PRO A 66 14.12 -16.20 7.88
CA PRO A 66 13.37 -15.77 9.07
C PRO A 66 12.63 -14.43 8.92
N VAL A 67 13.23 -13.44 8.22
CA VAL A 67 12.54 -12.15 7.97
C VAL A 67 11.29 -12.36 7.11
N TRP A 68 11.38 -13.27 6.14
CA TRP A 68 10.25 -13.58 5.28
C TRP A 68 9.22 -14.45 5.96
N ASN A 69 9.62 -15.37 6.84
CA ASN A 69 8.72 -16.32 7.50
C ASN A 69 7.82 -15.69 8.57
N SER A 70 6.89 -14.82 8.16
CA SER A 70 5.93 -14.17 9.02
C SER A 70 4.59 -13.99 8.31
N ALA A 71 3.51 -14.40 8.98
CA ALA A 71 2.14 -14.22 8.50
C ALA A 71 1.75 -12.73 8.36
N ILE A 72 2.48 -11.83 9.05
CA ILE A 72 2.22 -10.37 9.01
C ILE A 72 2.58 -9.77 7.66
N LEU A 73 3.47 -10.39 6.87
CA LEU A 73 3.89 -9.83 5.58
C LEU A 73 2.74 -9.70 4.58
N GLY A 74 1.80 -10.65 4.53
CA GLY A 74 0.64 -10.55 3.65
C GLY A 74 -0.16 -9.26 3.90
N PRO A 75 -0.69 -9.04 5.12
CA PRO A 75 -1.36 -7.80 5.49
C PRO A 75 -0.48 -6.55 5.33
N LEU A 76 0.81 -6.61 5.67
CA LEU A 76 1.72 -5.47 5.56
C LEU A 76 1.86 -4.99 4.11
N PHE A 77 2.05 -5.92 3.16
CA PHE A 77 2.12 -5.60 1.73
C PHE A 77 0.79 -5.05 1.19
N LEU A 78 -0.34 -5.57 1.68
CA LEU A 78 -1.66 -5.05 1.30
C LEU A 78 -1.86 -3.60 1.74
N VAL A 79 -1.59 -3.31 3.01
CA VAL A 79 -1.81 -1.96 3.58
C VAL A 79 -0.82 -0.96 3.00
N SER A 80 0.46 -1.33 2.86
CA SER A 80 1.46 -0.49 2.17
C SER A 80 1.13 -0.28 0.69
N GLY A 81 0.56 -1.29 0.03
CA GLY A 81 0.02 -1.19 -1.33
C GLY A 81 -1.15 -0.21 -1.43
N LEU A 82 -2.06 -0.25 -0.47
CA LEU A 82 -3.18 0.69 -0.38
C LEU A 82 -2.68 2.13 -0.16
N SER A 83 -1.80 2.35 0.82
CA SER A 83 -1.25 3.67 1.13
C SER A 83 -0.52 4.28 -0.06
N THR A 84 0.38 3.54 -0.71
CA THR A 84 1.05 4.01 -1.94
C THR A 84 0.09 4.31 -3.10
N GLY A 85 -0.99 3.53 -3.25
CA GLY A 85 -2.05 3.81 -4.23
C GLY A 85 -2.86 5.07 -3.89
N VAL A 86 -3.16 5.30 -2.61
CA VAL A 86 -3.84 6.51 -2.13
C VAL A 86 -2.95 7.73 -2.34
N ALA A 87 -1.67 7.65 -1.99
CA ALA A 87 -0.68 8.71 -2.21
C ALA A 87 -0.56 9.08 -3.70
N LEU A 88 -0.55 8.10 -4.61
CA LEU A 88 -0.56 8.38 -6.05
C LEU A 88 -1.85 9.12 -6.47
N ASN A 89 -3.01 8.70 -5.94
CA ASN A 89 -4.29 9.36 -6.23
C ASN A 89 -4.35 10.79 -5.65
N LEU A 90 -3.74 11.04 -4.49
CA LEU A 90 -3.61 12.39 -3.91
C LEU A 90 -2.84 13.35 -4.82
N LEU A 91 -1.80 12.88 -5.51
CA LEU A 91 -1.01 13.70 -6.42
C LEU A 91 -1.79 14.13 -7.68
N ILE A 92 -2.73 13.31 -8.15
CA ILE A 92 -3.52 13.57 -9.36
C ILE A 92 -4.90 14.17 -9.06
N SER A 93 -5.38 14.10 -7.82
CA SER A 93 -6.68 14.60 -7.42
C SER A 93 -6.76 16.13 -7.58
N LYS A 94 -7.87 16.58 -8.18
CA LYS A 94 -8.16 18.00 -8.41
C LYS A 94 -9.18 18.57 -7.43
N SER A 95 -9.89 17.71 -6.70
CA SER A 95 -10.97 18.09 -5.81
C SER A 95 -10.50 18.10 -4.36
N GLU A 96 -10.75 19.18 -3.63
CA GLU A 96 -10.44 19.26 -2.21
C GLU A 96 -11.21 18.20 -1.39
N ALA A 97 -12.46 17.91 -1.75
CA ALA A 97 -13.23 16.87 -1.08
C ALA A 97 -12.61 15.47 -1.26
N GLU A 98 -12.07 15.20 -2.45
CA GLU A 98 -11.38 13.94 -2.75
C GLU A 98 -10.04 13.85 -2.00
N LYS A 99 -9.25 14.94 -1.99
CA LYS A 99 -8.01 15.01 -1.20
C LYS A 99 -8.23 14.78 0.29
N HIS A 100 -9.26 15.39 0.87
CA HIS A 100 -9.62 15.18 2.28
C HIS A 100 -10.01 13.73 2.57
N LEU A 101 -10.79 13.10 1.68
CA LEU A 101 -11.16 11.69 1.81
C LEU A 101 -9.93 10.78 1.72
N LEU A 102 -9.10 10.99 0.71
CA LEU A 102 -7.89 10.20 0.48
C LEU A 102 -6.88 10.36 1.63
N SER A 103 -6.64 11.58 2.12
CA SER A 103 -5.75 11.83 3.27
C SER A 103 -6.27 11.11 4.52
N ARG A 104 -7.59 11.06 4.73
CA ARG A 104 -8.16 10.31 5.86
C ARG A 104 -7.94 8.81 5.71
N ILE A 105 -8.05 8.27 4.50
CA ILE A 105 -7.78 6.86 4.22
C ILE A 105 -6.29 6.58 4.41
N ASP A 106 -5.39 7.47 3.96
CA ASP A 106 -3.95 7.28 4.06
C ASP A 106 -3.48 7.29 5.52
N ILE A 107 -3.91 8.27 6.34
CA ILE A 107 -3.63 8.28 7.78
C ILE A 107 -4.07 6.97 8.45
N MET A 108 -5.25 6.45 8.09
CA MET A 108 -5.73 5.17 8.62
C MET A 108 -4.87 3.99 8.15
N ALA A 109 -4.46 3.97 6.88
CA ALA A 109 -3.57 2.94 6.34
C ALA A 109 -2.20 2.99 7.02
N ILE A 110 -1.60 4.18 7.19
CA ILE A 110 -0.33 4.40 7.90
C ILE A 110 -0.43 3.91 9.35
N ALA A 111 -1.53 4.19 10.06
CA ALA A 111 -1.72 3.71 11.42
C ALA A 111 -1.75 2.18 11.49
N VAL A 112 -2.44 1.52 10.55
CA VAL A 112 -2.45 0.06 10.43
C VAL A 112 -1.06 -0.47 10.04
N GLU A 113 -0.35 0.19 9.14
CA GLU A 113 1.01 -0.20 8.73
C GLU A 113 2.00 -0.13 9.89
N LEU A 114 1.99 0.95 10.67
CA LEU A 114 2.79 1.08 11.89
C LEU A 114 2.42 0.00 12.92
N PHE A 115 1.12 -0.27 13.10
CA PHE A 115 0.67 -1.36 13.96
C PHE A 115 1.24 -2.71 13.51
N LEU A 116 1.18 -3.03 12.21
CA LEU A 116 1.72 -4.27 11.65
C LEU A 116 3.24 -4.34 11.75
N ILE A 117 3.96 -3.24 11.53
CA ILE A 117 5.42 -3.17 11.71
C ILE A 117 5.81 -3.44 13.17
N ILE A 118 5.12 -2.83 14.12
CA ILE A 118 5.36 -3.07 15.55
C ILE A 118 5.13 -4.57 15.87
N HIS A 119 4.03 -5.14 15.38
CA HIS A 119 3.72 -6.55 15.61
C HIS A 119 4.70 -7.49 14.90
N LEU A 120 5.25 -7.09 13.76
CA LEU A 120 6.29 -7.85 13.06
C LEU A 120 7.53 -7.99 13.95
N PHE A 121 8.00 -6.89 14.54
CA PHE A 121 9.16 -6.92 15.44
C PHE A 121 8.85 -7.62 16.77
N MET A 122 7.67 -7.41 17.35
CA MET A 122 7.25 -8.17 18.54
C MET A 122 7.23 -9.67 18.24
N GLY A 123 6.74 -10.06 17.07
CA GLY A 123 6.75 -11.45 16.60
C GLY A 123 8.15 -12.02 16.45
N PHE A 124 9.09 -11.26 15.87
CA PHE A 124 10.49 -11.70 15.77
C PHE A 124 11.16 -11.85 17.13
N LEU A 125 10.98 -10.87 18.02
CA LEU A 125 11.62 -10.84 19.34
C LEU A 125 11.04 -11.87 20.32
N ALA A 126 9.80 -12.31 20.11
CA ALA A 126 9.17 -13.36 20.90
C ALA A 126 9.36 -14.78 20.32
N SER A 127 10.06 -14.92 19.19
CA SER A 127 10.26 -16.18 18.48
C SER A 127 11.62 -16.81 18.79
N THR A 128 12.10 -17.70 17.93
CA THR A 128 13.38 -18.40 18.08
C THR A 128 14.57 -17.43 18.00
N GLN A 129 15.73 -17.87 18.51
CA GLN A 129 16.98 -17.10 18.45
C GLN A 129 17.30 -16.60 17.03
N ILE A 130 17.03 -17.42 16.02
CA ILE A 130 17.22 -17.08 14.60
C ILE A 130 16.33 -15.89 14.17
N HIS A 131 15.10 -15.79 14.67
CA HIS A 131 14.22 -14.65 14.39
C HIS A 131 14.66 -13.39 15.16
N ILE A 132 15.15 -13.54 16.38
CA ILE A 132 15.71 -12.45 17.17
C ILE A 132 16.94 -11.86 16.46
N GLU A 133 17.83 -12.70 15.95
CA GLU A 133 18.99 -12.28 15.15
C GLU A 133 18.58 -11.60 13.84
N ALA A 134 17.53 -12.12 13.17
CA ALA A 134 16.96 -11.50 11.99
C ALA A 134 16.37 -10.11 12.28
N ALA A 135 15.74 -9.89 13.44
CA ALA A 135 15.32 -8.56 13.87
C ALA A 135 16.52 -7.61 14.05
N GLY A 136 17.69 -8.15 14.42
CA GLY A 136 18.95 -7.43 14.51
C GLY A 136 19.33 -6.71 13.22
N LEU A 137 18.94 -7.21 12.04
CA LEU A 137 19.15 -6.53 10.76
C LEU A 137 18.52 -5.13 10.71
N PHE A 138 17.46 -4.90 11.49
CA PHE A 138 16.71 -3.65 11.58
C PHE A 138 16.94 -2.89 12.90
N LEU A 139 17.39 -3.56 13.96
CA LEU A 139 17.56 -3.00 15.32
C LEU A 139 19.01 -2.69 15.71
N GLY A 140 19.93 -2.71 14.74
CA GLY A 140 21.34 -2.35 14.89
C GLY A 140 22.22 -2.76 13.71
N GLY A 141 21.65 -3.48 12.74
CA GLY A 141 22.32 -3.97 11.55
C GLY A 141 22.24 -3.04 10.33
N PRO A 142 22.50 -3.58 9.13
CA PRO A 142 22.69 -2.80 7.91
C PRO A 142 21.45 -2.04 7.44
N TYR A 143 20.24 -2.49 7.79
CA TYR A 143 18.99 -1.86 7.35
C TYR A 143 18.40 -0.89 8.39
N THR A 144 19.00 -0.75 9.57
CA THR A 144 18.46 0.08 10.66
C THR A 144 18.22 1.53 10.22
N ALA A 145 19.24 2.19 9.68
CA ALA A 145 19.10 3.58 9.24
C ALA A 145 18.07 3.70 8.09
N GLY A 146 18.17 2.81 7.10
CA GLY A 146 17.24 2.75 5.97
C GLY A 146 15.78 2.65 6.41
N PHE A 147 15.51 1.69 7.29
CA PHE A 147 14.17 1.37 7.75
C PHE A 147 13.59 2.46 8.65
N TRP A 148 14.29 2.86 9.71
CA TRP A 148 13.72 3.79 10.68
C TRP A 148 13.65 5.23 10.17
N ILE A 149 14.62 5.66 9.37
CA ILE A 149 14.64 7.04 8.85
C ILE A 149 13.72 7.14 7.63
N PHE A 150 13.93 6.32 6.60
CA PHE A 150 13.21 6.51 5.34
C PHE A 150 11.83 5.87 5.32
N VAL A 151 11.65 4.70 5.95
CA VAL A 151 10.33 4.05 5.99
C VAL A 151 9.50 4.62 7.14
N VAL A 152 9.97 4.49 8.38
CA VAL A 152 9.13 4.84 9.55
C VAL A 152 9.02 6.36 9.72
N ALA A 153 10.13 7.10 9.81
CA ALA A 153 10.06 8.53 10.05
C ALA A 153 9.56 9.31 8.83
N LEU A 154 10.23 9.19 7.69
CA LEU A 154 9.90 9.92 6.47
C LEU A 154 8.71 9.34 5.72
N GLY A 155 8.55 8.02 5.66
CA GLY A 155 7.49 7.36 4.89
C GLY A 155 6.15 7.23 5.61
N LEU A 156 6.12 7.30 6.94
CA LEU A 156 4.90 7.07 7.74
C LEU A 156 4.62 8.23 8.71
N VAL A 157 5.53 8.52 9.65
CA VAL A 157 5.27 9.48 10.74
C VAL A 157 5.12 10.91 10.24
N ILE A 158 6.04 11.37 9.40
CA ILE A 158 6.01 12.74 8.87
C ILE A 158 4.79 12.95 7.95
N PRO A 159 4.48 12.06 6.99
CA PRO A 159 3.27 12.17 6.17
C PRO A 159 2.00 12.21 7.01
N ALA A 160 1.84 11.29 7.96
CA ALA A 160 0.65 11.27 8.83
C ALA A 160 0.50 12.56 9.64
N LEU A 161 1.60 13.14 10.14
CA LEU A 161 1.56 14.42 10.85
C LEU A 161 1.14 15.57 9.92
N LEU A 162 1.74 15.65 8.73
CA LEU A 162 1.44 16.69 7.75
C LEU A 162 -0.01 16.62 7.28
N GLU A 163 -0.50 15.43 6.93
CA GLU A 163 -1.89 15.23 6.52
C GLU A 163 -2.88 15.52 7.64
N PHE A 164 -2.55 15.15 8.89
CA PHE A 164 -3.38 15.49 10.04
C PHE A 164 -3.46 17.01 10.29
N LEU A 165 -2.34 17.72 10.10
CA LEU A 165 -2.31 19.18 10.18
C LEU A 165 -3.09 19.84 9.03
N GLU A 166 -3.03 19.27 7.83
CA GLU A 166 -3.79 19.70 6.65
C GLU A 166 -5.29 19.53 6.86
N LEU A 167 -5.73 18.38 7.38
CA LEU A 167 -7.14 18.15 7.76
C LEU A 167 -7.66 19.13 8.83
N LYS A 168 -6.75 19.70 9.63
CA LYS A 168 -7.05 20.77 10.61
C LYS A 168 -6.97 22.19 10.03
N GLY A 169 -6.67 22.34 8.75
CA GLY A 169 -6.51 23.63 8.07
C GLY A 169 -5.26 24.41 8.49
N ARG A 170 -4.23 23.74 9.04
CA ARG A 170 -3.03 24.40 9.58
C ARG A 170 -1.87 24.51 8.60
N VAL A 171 -1.80 23.63 7.59
CA VAL A 171 -0.75 23.60 6.56
C VAL A 171 -1.35 23.20 5.22
N LEU A 172 -0.75 23.65 4.12
CA LEU A 172 -1.08 23.20 2.76
C LEU A 172 0.14 22.46 2.22
N ALA A 173 0.16 21.15 2.37
CA ALA A 173 1.33 20.34 2.03
C ALA A 173 1.02 19.14 1.13
N THR A 174 -0.19 19.00 0.56
CA THR A 174 -0.75 17.77 -0.04
C THR A 174 0.22 16.92 -0.89
N ARG A 175 1.15 17.54 -1.63
CA ARG A 175 2.11 16.81 -2.49
C ARG A 175 3.29 16.19 -1.73
N ILE A 176 3.75 16.82 -0.66
CA ILE A 176 4.95 16.38 0.07
C ILE A 176 4.68 15.05 0.81
N PRO A 177 3.61 14.89 1.60
CA PRO A 177 3.24 13.62 2.23
C PRO A 177 3.13 12.49 1.21
N ALA A 178 2.41 12.73 0.11
CA ALA A 178 2.23 11.72 -0.93
C ALA A 178 3.56 11.25 -1.56
N LEU A 179 4.49 12.18 -1.86
CA LEU A 179 5.82 11.81 -2.38
C LEU A 179 6.65 11.02 -1.37
N LEU A 180 6.56 11.40 -0.10
CA LEU A 180 7.26 10.72 0.99
C LEU A 180 6.71 9.31 1.22
N VAL A 181 5.38 9.12 1.20
CA VAL A 181 4.73 7.80 1.29
C VAL A 181 5.13 6.90 0.12
N LEU A 182 5.16 7.43 -1.11
CA LEU A 182 5.62 6.68 -2.28
C LEU A 182 7.08 6.24 -2.15
N ALA A 183 7.96 7.15 -1.72
CA ALA A 183 9.37 6.84 -1.51
C ALA A 183 9.58 5.82 -0.38
N GLY A 184 8.92 6.03 0.77
CA GLY A 184 9.00 5.14 1.92
C GLY A 184 8.45 3.74 1.61
N GLY A 185 7.32 3.65 0.92
CA GLY A 185 6.75 2.38 0.47
C GLY A 185 7.64 1.63 -0.52
N LEU A 186 8.31 2.34 -1.43
CA LEU A 186 9.28 1.72 -2.34
C LEU A 186 10.49 1.17 -1.56
N ILE A 187 11.05 1.98 -0.65
CA ILE A 187 12.21 1.59 0.17
C ILE A 187 11.86 0.42 1.08
N LEU A 188 10.66 0.39 1.68
CA LEU A 188 10.18 -0.75 2.49
C LEU A 188 10.25 -2.05 1.70
N ARG A 189 9.78 -2.05 0.45
CA ARG A 189 9.78 -3.26 -0.41
C ARG A 189 11.19 -3.75 -0.69
N PHE A 190 12.13 -2.86 -0.99
CA PHE A 190 13.54 -3.23 -1.15
C PHE A 190 14.13 -3.79 0.13
N ILE A 191 13.97 -3.09 1.26
CA ILE A 191 14.52 -3.52 2.54
C ILE A 191 13.97 -4.90 2.95
N ILE A 192 12.66 -5.14 2.84
CA ILE A 192 12.08 -6.44 3.23
C ILE A 192 12.59 -7.58 2.35
N VAL A 193 12.76 -7.34 1.05
CA VAL A 193 13.32 -8.34 0.13
C VAL A 193 14.79 -8.59 0.46
N ASP A 194 15.62 -7.56 0.52
CA ASP A 194 17.06 -7.73 0.70
C ASP A 194 17.42 -8.25 2.10
N ALA A 195 16.72 -7.78 3.15
CA ALA A 195 16.88 -8.30 4.50
C ALA A 195 16.51 -9.79 4.59
N GLY A 196 15.47 -10.23 3.87
CA GLY A 196 15.14 -11.64 3.80
C GLY A 196 16.19 -12.48 3.10
N GLN A 197 16.82 -11.98 2.02
CA GLN A 197 17.94 -12.67 1.37
C GLN A 197 19.17 -12.81 2.28
N MET A 198 19.41 -11.83 3.15
CA MET A 198 20.51 -11.87 4.13
C MET A 198 20.20 -12.78 5.31
N SER A 199 18.95 -12.81 5.77
CA SER A 199 18.53 -13.70 6.86
C SER A 199 18.56 -15.16 6.38
N HIS A 200 19.35 -16.02 7.01
CA HIS A 200 19.40 -17.45 6.70
C HIS A 200 19.49 -18.26 7.98
N TRP A 201 19.10 -19.52 7.90
CA TRP A 201 19.38 -20.48 8.95
C TRP A 201 20.85 -20.85 8.85
N THR A 202 21.67 -20.37 9.78
CA THR A 202 22.98 -20.95 10.04
C THR A 202 22.77 -22.15 10.95
N PHE A 203 23.08 -23.34 10.44
CA PHE A 203 23.03 -24.61 11.18
C PHE A 203 24.01 -24.61 12.37
#